data_AF-D4JTQ6-F1
#
_entry.id   AF-D4JTQ6-F1
#
_cell.length_a   1.000
_cell.length_b   1.000
_cell.length_c   1.000
_cell.angle_alpha   90.00
_cell.angle_beta   90.00
_cell.angle_gamma   90.00
#
_symmetry.space_group_name_H-M   'P 1'
#
loop_
_entity.id
_entity.type
_entity.pdbx_description
1 polymer ?
#
loop_
_entity_poly.entity_id
_entity_poly.type
_entity_poly.pdbx_seq_one_letter_code
_entity_poly.pdbx_strand_id
1 'polypeptide(L)'
;MGRKDITKYLSDLLEKHLNPSNDTRIYISKEVSFNCYGGEHTIRVDYMRFKPVNNYTAEGIENGKFYCYEIKSSVEDFHSKNGHNFIGDYNYYVMPEEVFEKVKDEIPSNVGVFVPYCGEYYAWLRSVKNAKKQQKRFTTYEMLLMMFRSANRETMKKKNKSYNCFRNEVCVKKRSQPFFLF
;
A
#
# COMPACT_ATOMS: atom_id res chain seq x y z
N MET A 1 -2.36 10.42 -19.04
CA MET A 1 -1.44 9.76 -18.07
C MET A 1 -1.60 8.26 -18.20
N GLY A 2 -0.51 7.48 -18.12
CA GLY A 2 -0.62 6.02 -18.15
C GLY A 2 -1.17 5.48 -16.83
N ARG A 3 -1.75 4.27 -16.85
CA ARG A 3 -2.29 3.60 -15.63
C ARG A 3 -1.28 3.58 -14.48
N LYS A 4 -0.01 3.32 -14.78
CA LYS A 4 1.09 3.28 -13.79
C LYS A 4 1.36 4.63 -13.13
N ASP A 5 1.23 5.73 -13.87
CA ASP A 5 1.46 7.07 -13.35
C ASP A 5 0.36 7.47 -12.38
N ILE A 6 -0.89 7.10 -12.69
CA ILE A 6 -2.05 7.33 -11.84
C ILE A 6 -1.92 6.51 -10.54
N THR A 7 -1.57 5.22 -10.62
CA THR A 7 -1.35 4.39 -9.43
C THR A 7 -0.25 4.94 -8.53
N LYS A 8 0.85 5.43 -9.14
CA LYS A 8 1.95 6.05 -8.40
C LYS A 8 1.52 7.35 -7.72
N TYR A 9 0.80 8.20 -8.44
CA TYR A 9 0.27 9.44 -7.89
C TYR A 9 -0.69 9.20 -6.72
N LEU A 10 -1.62 8.26 -6.86
CA LEU A 10 -2.55 7.87 -5.79
C LEU A 10 -1.81 7.26 -4.57
N SER A 11 -0.78 6.47 -4.83
CA SER A 11 0.10 5.91 -3.79
C SER A 11 0.80 7.00 -2.99
N ASP A 12 1.43 7.97 -3.67
CA ASP A 12 2.15 9.07 -3.04
C ASP A 12 1.19 9.96 -2.20
N LEU A 13 -0.03 10.19 -2.68
CA LEU A 13 -1.06 10.90 -1.93
C LEU A 13 -1.53 10.13 -0.69
N LEU A 14 -1.70 8.81 -0.81
CA LEU A 14 -2.10 7.95 0.30
C LEU A 14 -1.04 7.94 1.40
N GLU A 15 0.23 7.83 1.04
CA GLU A 15 1.33 7.86 2.01
C GLU A 15 1.39 9.19 2.76
N LYS A 16 1.25 10.31 2.05
CA LYS A 16 1.19 11.65 2.68
C LYS A 16 -0.01 11.80 3.61
N HIS A 17 -1.16 11.24 3.25
CA HIS A 17 -2.35 11.30 4.09
C HIS A 17 -2.21 10.42 5.35
N LEU A 18 -1.61 9.23 5.22
CA LEU A 18 -1.46 8.30 6.33
C LEU A 18 -0.34 8.73 7.30
N ASN A 19 0.72 9.33 6.78
CA ASN A 19 1.86 9.77 7.57
C ASN A 19 2.35 11.17 7.18
N PRO A 20 1.63 12.23 7.58
CA PRO A 20 2.03 13.60 7.25
C PRO A 20 3.34 14.04 7.93
N SER A 21 3.69 13.42 9.08
CA SER A 21 4.84 13.81 9.91
C SER A 21 5.99 12.80 9.89
N ASN A 22 5.93 11.77 9.04
CA ASN A 22 6.88 10.66 8.98
C ASN A 22 7.16 10.00 10.36
N ASP A 23 6.14 9.90 11.21
CA ASP A 23 6.27 9.25 12.51
C ASP A 23 6.46 7.73 12.33
N THR A 24 7.47 7.18 12.99
CA THR A 24 7.82 5.74 12.96
C THR A 24 6.81 4.88 13.70
N ARG A 25 5.95 5.48 14.54
CA ARG A 25 4.88 4.81 15.28
C ARG A 25 3.67 4.45 14.40
N ILE A 26 3.67 4.89 13.13
CA ILE A 26 2.61 4.56 12.18
C ILE A 26 3.02 3.31 11.40
N TYR A 27 2.41 2.18 11.74
CA TYR A 27 2.69 0.89 11.11
C TYR A 27 1.95 0.79 9.76
N ILE A 28 2.69 0.99 8.67
CA ILE A 28 2.20 0.88 7.29
C ILE A 28 3.05 -0.13 6.54
N SER A 29 2.44 -0.91 5.65
CA SER A 29 3.12 -1.81 4.74
C SER A 29 2.43 -1.81 3.38
N LYS A 30 3.21 -1.87 2.30
CA LYS A 30 2.71 -1.90 0.92
C LYS A 30 2.76 -3.31 0.34
N GLU A 31 1.97 -3.59 -0.68
CA GLU A 31 1.90 -4.85 -1.43
C GLU A 31 1.85 -6.10 -0.53
N VAL A 32 1.01 -6.09 0.50
CA VAL A 32 0.95 -7.20 1.46
C VAL A 32 0.24 -8.39 0.81
N SER A 33 0.97 -9.48 0.65
CA SER A 33 0.50 -10.72 0.06
C SER A 33 0.29 -11.78 1.13
N PHE A 34 -0.89 -12.39 1.13
CA PHE A 34 -1.30 -13.49 1.99
C PHE A 34 -1.29 -14.80 1.19
N ASN A 35 -1.05 -15.93 1.89
CA ASN A 35 -1.01 -17.28 1.34
C ASN A 35 0.08 -17.55 0.29
N CYS A 36 1.33 -17.20 0.59
CA CYS A 36 2.47 -17.47 -0.30
C CYS A 36 3.02 -18.92 -0.21
N TYR A 37 2.34 -19.80 0.54
CA TYR A 37 2.79 -21.18 0.80
C TYR A 37 1.81 -22.20 0.18
N GLY A 38 1.51 -22.06 -1.12
CA GLY A 38 0.94 -23.14 -1.93
C GLY A 38 -0.59 -23.26 -2.02
N GLY A 39 -1.36 -22.20 -1.70
CA GLY A 39 -2.80 -22.17 -1.96
C GLY A 39 -3.15 -21.46 -3.28
N GLU A 40 -4.17 -21.94 -4.00
CA GLU A 40 -4.61 -21.41 -5.30
C GLU A 40 -5.10 -19.94 -5.27
N HIS A 41 -5.38 -19.39 -4.09
CA HIS A 41 -5.83 -18.00 -3.92
C HIS A 41 -4.79 -17.14 -3.19
N THR A 42 -3.88 -16.54 -3.98
CA THR A 42 -3.01 -15.47 -3.49
C THR A 42 -3.81 -14.19 -3.31
N ILE A 43 -4.07 -13.82 -2.06
CA ILE A 43 -4.75 -12.57 -1.70
C ILE A 43 -3.68 -11.50 -1.57
N ARG A 44 -3.79 -10.41 -2.35
CA ARG A 44 -2.87 -9.26 -2.28
C ARG A 44 -3.66 -8.00 -1.98
N VAL A 45 -3.13 -7.20 -1.05
CA VAL A 45 -3.63 -5.88 -0.67
C VAL A 45 -2.56 -4.84 -0.97
N ASP A 46 -2.93 -3.73 -1.60
CA ASP A 46 -1.96 -2.70 -1.98
C ASP A 46 -1.35 -1.97 -0.78
N TYR A 47 -2.17 -1.55 0.17
CA TYR A 47 -1.71 -0.89 1.39
C TYR A 47 -2.43 -1.41 2.62
N MET A 48 -1.67 -1.62 3.67
CA MET A 48 -2.21 -1.95 4.98
C MET A 48 -1.64 -1.01 6.02
N ARG A 49 -2.49 -0.56 6.93
CA ARG A 49 -2.12 0.18 8.12
C ARG A 49 -2.67 -0.53 9.35
N PHE A 50 -1.81 -0.67 10.34
CA PHE A 50 -2.18 -1.21 11.64
C PHE A 50 -2.20 -0.08 12.68
N LYS A 51 -3.32 0.05 13.39
CA LYS A 51 -3.47 0.97 14.52
C LYS A 51 -3.78 0.15 15.77
N PRO A 52 -2.78 -0.13 16.63
CA PRO A 52 -3.02 -0.76 17.91
C PRO A 52 -3.88 0.13 18.82
N VAL A 53 -4.60 -0.48 19.77
CA VAL A 53 -5.33 0.26 20.81
C VAL A 53 -4.35 0.80 21.83
N ASN A 54 -3.37 -0.01 22.21
CA ASN A 54 -2.22 0.38 23.01
C ASN A 54 -0.99 -0.43 22.56
N ASN A 55 0.21 0.08 22.87
CA ASN A 55 1.48 -0.53 22.46
C ASN A 55 2.16 -1.32 23.57
N TYR A 56 1.54 -1.40 24.76
CA TYR A 56 2.18 -1.90 25.97
C TYR A 56 1.52 -3.17 26.52
N THR A 57 0.37 -3.58 25.97
CA THR A 57 -0.37 -4.77 26.40
C THR A 57 -0.65 -5.67 25.19
N ALA A 58 -0.50 -6.98 25.36
CA ALA A 58 -0.83 -7.95 24.30
C ALA A 58 -2.27 -7.80 23.79
N GLU A 59 -3.22 -7.58 24.70
CA GLU A 59 -4.63 -7.35 24.38
C GLU A 59 -4.83 -6.11 23.49
N GLY A 60 -4.11 -5.02 23.72
CA GLY A 60 -4.27 -3.81 22.91
C GLY A 60 -3.66 -3.93 21.51
N ILE A 61 -2.71 -4.84 21.33
CA ILE A 61 -2.20 -5.23 20.02
C ILE A 61 -3.23 -6.13 19.32
N GLU A 62 -3.76 -7.15 20.00
CA GLU A 62 -4.76 -8.07 19.44
C GLU A 62 -6.04 -7.37 18.99
N ASN A 63 -6.55 -6.46 19.83
CA ASN A 63 -7.71 -5.61 19.56
C ASN A 63 -7.39 -4.43 18.63
N GLY A 64 -6.16 -4.33 18.13
CA GLY A 64 -5.75 -3.34 17.15
C GLY A 64 -6.61 -3.41 15.88
N LYS A 65 -6.80 -2.25 15.25
CA LYS A 65 -7.61 -2.08 14.04
C LYS A 65 -6.73 -2.13 12.80
N PHE A 66 -7.12 -2.94 11.83
CA PHE A 66 -6.49 -2.96 10.51
C PHE A 66 -7.28 -2.15 9.51
N TYR A 67 -6.56 -1.30 8.79
CA TYR A 67 -7.05 -0.47 7.70
C TYR A 67 -6.41 -0.98 6.41
N CYS A 68 -7.22 -1.48 5.48
CA CYS A 68 -6.76 -1.92 4.16
C CYS A 68 -7.18 -0.89 3.12
N TYR A 69 -6.26 -0.52 2.25
CA TYR A 69 -6.51 0.38 1.13
C TYR A 69 -6.16 -0.32 -0.17
N GLU A 70 -7.11 -0.29 -1.10
CA GLU A 70 -6.98 -0.85 -2.45
C GLU A 70 -7.02 0.30 -3.46
N ILE A 71 -6.00 0.41 -4.31
CA ILE A 71 -5.91 1.47 -5.30
C ILE A 71 -6.54 1.00 -6.60
N LYS A 72 -7.54 1.73 -7.10
CA LYS A 72 -8.19 1.44 -8.38
C LYS A 72 -8.00 2.62 -9.32
N SER A 73 -7.25 2.40 -10.40
CA SER A 73 -6.95 3.44 -11.39
C SER A 73 -8.04 3.57 -12.47
N SER A 74 -8.77 2.49 -12.75
CA SER A 74 -9.79 2.44 -13.79
C SER A 74 -11.02 1.61 -13.38
N VAL A 75 -12.13 1.78 -14.10
CA VAL A 75 -13.37 1.00 -13.91
C VAL A 75 -13.13 -0.48 -14.22
N GLU A 76 -12.29 -0.78 -15.22
CA GLU A 76 -11.88 -2.16 -15.55
C GLU A 76 -11.13 -2.81 -14.38
N ASP A 77 -10.29 -2.05 -13.66
CA ASP A 77 -9.62 -2.56 -12.45
C ASP A 77 -10.60 -2.85 -11.32
N PHE A 78 -11.73 -2.13 -11.27
CA PHE A 78 -12.78 -2.32 -10.26
C PHE A 78 -13.54 -3.64 -10.47
N HIS A 79 -13.88 -3.99 -11.72
CA HIS A 79 -14.56 -5.26 -12.04
C HIS A 79 -13.63 -6.48 -12.09
N SER A 80 -12.33 -6.31 -11.80
CA SER A 80 -11.39 -7.44 -11.80
C SER A 80 -11.71 -8.42 -10.66
N LYS A 81 -12.06 -9.67 -11.02
CA LYS A 81 -12.48 -10.77 -10.12
C LYS A 81 -11.53 -11.08 -8.95
N ASN A 82 -10.27 -10.64 -9.01
CA ASN A 82 -9.24 -10.92 -8.01
C ASN A 82 -8.93 -9.72 -7.10
N GLY A 83 -9.69 -8.62 -7.21
CA GLY A 83 -9.37 -7.31 -6.63
C GLY A 83 -10.23 -6.86 -5.44
N HIS A 84 -10.97 -7.76 -4.79
CA HIS A 84 -11.78 -7.46 -3.59
C HIS A 84 -11.24 -8.20 -2.36
N ASN A 85 -9.97 -7.98 -2.07
CA ASN A 85 -9.26 -8.65 -0.98
C ASN A 85 -9.46 -7.91 0.34
N PHE A 86 -10.71 -7.91 0.81
CA PHE A 86 -11.09 -7.29 2.08
C PHE A 86 -10.82 -8.23 3.25
N ILE A 87 -9.66 -8.06 3.87
CA ILE A 87 -9.18 -8.89 4.98
C ILE A 87 -9.13 -8.17 6.32
N GLY A 88 -9.23 -6.83 6.31
CA GLY A 88 -9.11 -5.98 7.49
C GLY A 88 -10.46 -5.53 8.08
N ASP A 89 -10.39 -4.91 9.26
CA ASP A 89 -11.57 -4.35 9.94
C ASP A 89 -12.19 -3.21 9.14
N TYR A 90 -11.37 -2.35 8.56
CA TYR A 90 -11.82 -1.22 7.75
C TYR A 90 -11.18 -1.31 6.38
N ASN A 91 -12.02 -1.30 5.37
CA ASN A 91 -11.61 -1.44 3.98
C ASN A 91 -11.94 -0.15 3.23
N TYR A 92 -10.97 0.35 2.47
CA TYR A 92 -11.09 1.58 1.72
C TYR A 92 -10.65 1.40 0.28
N TYR A 93 -11.38 1.99 -0.65
CA TYR A 93 -10.92 2.19 -2.01
C TYR A 93 -10.30 3.57 -2.16
N VAL A 94 -9.21 3.65 -2.92
CA VAL A 94 -8.61 4.90 -3.38
C VAL A 94 -8.77 4.97 -4.88
N MET A 95 -9.62 5.87 -5.37
CA MET A 95 -9.94 5.99 -6.79
C MET A 95 -10.14 7.45 -7.19
N PRO A 96 -9.87 7.81 -8.47
CA PRO A 96 -10.18 9.14 -8.97
C PRO A 96 -11.69 9.38 -9.05
N GLU A 97 -12.09 10.65 -9.05
CA GLU A 97 -13.49 11.07 -9.06
C GLU A 97 -14.27 10.49 -10.26
N GLU A 98 -13.66 10.50 -11.45
CA GLU A 98 -14.25 9.95 -12.67
C GLU A 98 -14.61 8.47 -12.59
N VAL A 99 -13.83 7.69 -11.82
CA VAL A 99 -14.11 6.26 -11.59
C VAL A 99 -15.19 6.13 -10.54
N PHE A 100 -15.09 6.90 -9.44
CA PHE A 100 -16.07 6.88 -8.35
C PHE A 100 -17.49 7.15 -8.83
N GLU A 101 -17.71 8.14 -9.70
CA GLU A 101 -19.04 8.46 -10.22
C GLU A 101 -19.69 7.30 -10.98
N LYS A 102 -18.88 6.46 -11.64
CA LYS A 102 -19.34 5.31 -12.42
C LYS A 102 -19.62 4.08 -11.56
N VAL A 103 -18.84 3.87 -10.50
CA VAL A 103 -18.95 2.67 -9.64
C VAL A 103 -19.67 2.90 -8.31
N LYS A 104 -20.14 4.12 -8.05
CA LYS A 104 -20.80 4.51 -6.77
C LYS A 104 -21.93 3.55 -6.37
N ASP A 105 -22.67 3.04 -7.35
CA ASP A 105 -23.84 2.18 -7.15
C ASP A 105 -23.44 0.71 -6.87
N GLU A 106 -22.21 0.32 -7.25
CA GLU A 106 -21.67 -1.02 -7.06
C GLU A 106 -20.89 -1.18 -5.75
N ILE A 107 -20.45 -0.06 -5.14
CA ILE A 107 -19.62 -0.11 -3.94
C ILE A 107 -20.49 -0.48 -2.72
N PRO A 108 -20.21 -1.61 -2.04
CA PRO A 108 -20.97 -2.02 -0.88
C PRO A 108 -20.95 -0.96 0.24
N SER A 109 -22.02 -0.88 1.03
CA SER A 109 -22.18 0.09 2.13
C SER A 109 -21.10 0.00 3.21
N ASN A 110 -20.37 -1.10 3.24
CA ASN A 110 -19.41 -1.41 4.30
C ASN A 110 -18.00 -0.90 3.98
N VAL A 111 -17.74 -0.54 2.73
CA VAL A 111 -16.42 -0.12 2.25
C VAL A 111 -16.38 1.40 2.15
N GLY A 112 -15.29 1.99 2.63
CA GLY A 112 -15.03 3.42 2.53
C GLY A 112 -14.38 3.79 1.21
N VAL A 113 -14.45 5.07 0.85
CA VAL A 113 -13.88 5.56 -0.41
C VAL A 113 -13.11 6.86 -0.15
N PHE A 114 -11.89 6.91 -0.67
CA PHE A 114 -11.06 8.09 -0.76
C PHE A 114 -10.94 8.53 -2.21
N VAL A 115 -11.15 9.83 -2.42
CA VAL A 115 -11.00 10.49 -3.71
C VAL A 115 -9.89 11.53 -3.59
N PRO A 116 -8.91 11.58 -4.52
CA PRO A 116 -7.93 12.64 -4.56
C PRO A 116 -8.64 13.95 -4.93
N TYR A 117 -8.48 14.96 -4.10
CA TYR A 117 -8.93 16.31 -4.37
C TYR A 117 -7.70 17.17 -4.66
N CYS A 118 -7.67 17.79 -5.83
CA CYS A 118 -6.61 18.69 -6.23
C CYS A 118 -7.07 20.13 -5.95
N GLY A 119 -6.53 20.76 -4.91
CA GLY A 119 -6.64 22.21 -4.74
C GLY A 119 -5.61 22.95 -5.60
N GLU A 120 -5.69 24.28 -5.66
CA GLU A 120 -4.78 25.12 -6.47
C GLU A 120 -3.29 24.93 -6.15
N TYR A 121 -2.95 24.57 -4.91
CA TYR A 121 -1.56 24.45 -4.44
C TYR A 121 -1.18 23.07 -3.91
N TYR A 122 -2.16 22.27 -3.46
CA TYR A 122 -1.92 20.98 -2.83
C TYR A 122 -3.02 19.99 -3.19
N ALA A 123 -2.63 18.74 -3.40
CA ALA A 123 -3.56 17.62 -3.53
C ALA A 123 -3.63 16.83 -2.22
N TRP A 124 -4.83 16.47 -1.78
CA TRP A 124 -5.07 15.66 -0.58
C TRP A 124 -6.17 14.63 -0.83
N LEU A 125 -6.21 13.57 -0.01
CA LEU A 125 -7.29 12.58 -0.09
C LEU A 125 -8.47 13.02 0.78
N ARG A 126 -9.66 13.08 0.17
CA ARG A 126 -10.93 13.30 0.87
C ARG A 126 -11.66 11.97 1.04
N SER A 127 -12.10 11.67 2.26
CA SER A 127 -13.00 10.53 2.49
C SER A 127 -14.41 10.93 2.09
N VAL A 128 -14.95 10.29 1.05
CA VAL A 128 -16.34 10.50 0.58
C VAL A 128 -17.30 9.58 1.33
N LYS A 129 -16.81 8.38 1.70
CA LYS A 129 -17.59 7.37 2.41
C LYS A 129 -16.73 6.75 3.51
N ASN A 130 -17.28 6.72 4.72
CA ASN A 130 -16.63 6.07 5.86
C ASN A 130 -16.87 4.55 5.81
N ALA A 131 -15.80 3.78 6.03
CA ALA A 131 -15.89 2.33 6.12
C ALA A 131 -16.55 1.89 7.44
N LYS A 132 -17.30 0.79 7.40
CA LYS A 132 -17.85 0.14 8.59
C LYS A 132 -16.93 -0.98 9.04
N LYS A 133 -16.87 -1.22 10.36
CA LYS A 133 -16.06 -2.29 10.94
C LYS A 133 -16.59 -3.65 10.47
N GLN A 134 -15.71 -4.47 9.88
CA GLN A 134 -15.98 -5.86 9.50
C GLN A 134 -15.18 -6.82 10.39
N GLN A 135 -15.59 -8.09 10.43
CA GLN A 135 -14.81 -9.13 11.11
C GLN A 135 -13.57 -9.47 10.28
N LYS A 136 -12.43 -9.60 10.95
CA LYS A 136 -11.16 -9.97 10.34
C LYS A 136 -11.23 -11.41 9.83
N ARG A 137 -10.66 -11.66 8.65
CA ARG A 137 -10.56 -13.02 8.09
C ARG A 137 -9.39 -13.82 8.66
N PHE A 138 -8.34 -13.13 9.11
CA PHE A 138 -7.10 -13.71 9.63
C PHE A 138 -6.83 -13.20 11.04
N THR A 139 -5.96 -13.90 11.77
CA THR A 139 -5.54 -13.45 13.11
C THR A 139 -4.67 -12.18 13.01
N THR A 140 -4.72 -11.35 14.05
CA THR A 140 -3.90 -10.13 14.14
C THR A 140 -2.41 -10.43 13.96
N TYR A 141 -1.93 -11.56 14.49
CA TYR A 141 -0.54 -11.99 14.40
C TYR A 141 -0.12 -12.36 12.99
N GLU A 142 -0.95 -13.11 12.26
CA GLU A 142 -0.67 -13.44 10.86
C GLU A 142 -0.60 -12.18 10.00
N MET A 143 -1.55 -11.25 10.18
CA MET A 143 -1.54 -9.97 9.46
C MET A 143 -0.28 -9.16 9.75
N LEU A 144 0.13 -9.09 11.02
CA LEU A 144 1.35 -8.38 11.42
C LEU A 144 2.61 -9.03 10.83
N LEU A 145 2.70 -10.36 10.84
CA LEU A 145 3.81 -11.10 10.23
C LEU A 145 3.89 -10.86 8.71
N MET A 146 2.75 -10.87 8.01
CA MET A 146 2.70 -10.60 6.58
C MET A 146 3.08 -9.15 6.27
N MET A 147 2.63 -8.18 7.08
CA MET A 147 3.04 -6.78 6.97
C MET A 147 4.56 -6.62 7.17
N PHE A 148 5.13 -7.24 8.20
CA PHE A 148 6.55 -7.19 8.51
C PHE A 148 7.40 -7.81 7.38
N ARG A 149 6.98 -8.98 6.88
CA ARG A 149 7.63 -9.62 5.73
C ARG A 149 7.64 -8.72 4.50
N SER A 150 6.53 -8.03 4.22
CA SER A 150 6.46 -7.11 3.08
C SER A 150 7.36 -5.89 3.27
N ALA A 151 7.37 -5.29 4.47
CA ALA A 151 8.24 -4.15 4.78
C ALA A 151 9.74 -4.51 4.66
N ASN A 152 10.12 -5.72 5.08
CA ASN A 152 11.48 -6.23 4.90
C ASN A 152 11.82 -6.42 3.42
N ARG A 153 10.88 -6.96 2.61
CA ARG A 153 11.07 -7.09 1.16
C ARG A 153 11.33 -5.75 0.49
N GLU A 154 10.62 -4.69 0.87
CA GLU A 154 10.89 -3.34 0.35
C GLU A 154 12.28 -2.84 0.74
N THR A 155 12.66 -3.04 2.00
CA THR A 155 13.98 -2.67 2.50
C THR A 155 15.09 -3.39 1.73
N MET A 156 14.92 -4.69 1.46
CA MET A 156 15.86 -5.48 0.65
C MET A 156 15.90 -5.03 -0.81
N LYS A 157 14.75 -4.71 -1.42
CA LYS A 157 14.70 -4.12 -2.78
C LYS A 157 15.51 -2.81 -2.85
N LYS A 158 15.36 -1.92 -1.85
CA LYS A 158 16.12 -0.65 -1.76
C LYS A 158 17.62 -0.89 -1.60
N LYS A 159 18.01 -1.79 -0.69
CA LYS A 159 19.42 -2.18 -0.50
C LYS A 159 20.03 -2.72 -1.79
N ASN A 160 19.38 -3.69 -2.43
CA ASN A 160 19.87 -4.27 -3.69
C ASN A 160 19.97 -3.24 -4.82
N LYS A 161 19.03 -2.30 -4.90
CA LYS A 161 19.11 -1.17 -5.85
C LYS A 161 20.31 -0.27 -5.55
N SER A 162 20.55 0.04 -4.27
CA SER A 162 21.73 0.82 -3.85
C SER A 162 23.04 0.10 -4.18
N TYR A 163 23.13 -1.20 -3.91
CA TYR A 163 24.30 -2.01 -4.26
C TYR A 163 24.54 -2.06 -5.77
N ASN A 164 23.49 -2.23 -6.57
CA ASN A 164 23.60 -2.24 -8.03
C ASN A 164 23.97 -0.86 -8.59
N CYS A 165 23.46 0.23 -8.00
CA CYS A 165 23.84 1.59 -8.38
C CYS A 165 25.33 1.84 -8.09
N PHE A 166 25.78 1.50 -6.88
CA PHE A 166 27.18 1.63 -6.48
C PHE A 166 28.11 0.76 -7.34
N ARG A 167 27.70 -0.48 -7.64
CA ARG A 167 28.46 -1.38 -8.52
C ARG A 167 28.58 -0.82 -9.94
N ASN A 168 27.51 -0.23 -10.47
CA ASN A 168 27.53 0.40 -11.78
C ASN A 168 28.47 1.63 -11.80
N GLU A 169 28.45 2.48 -10.78
CA GLU A 169 29.38 3.62 -10.68
C GLU A 169 30.85 3.19 -10.58
N VAL A 170 31.15 2.15 -9.79
CA VAL A 170 32.51 1.60 -9.68
C VAL A 170 32.97 0.93 -10.98
N CYS A 171 32.09 0.19 -11.66
CA CYS A 171 32.39 -0.42 -12.97
C CYS A 171 32.60 0.63 -14.07
N VAL A 172 31.85 1.73 -14.06
CA VAL A 172 32.05 2.85 -15.00
C VAL A 172 33.41 3.52 -14.76
N LYS A 173 33.76 3.81 -13.50
CA LYS A 173 35.06 4.41 -13.14
C LYS A 173 36.27 3.54 -13.50
N LYS A 174 36.16 2.21 -13.42
CA LYS A 174 37.22 1.28 -13.84
C LYS A 174 37.40 1.18 -15.36
N ARG A 175 36.40 1.52 -16.17
CA ARG A 175 36.48 1.52 -17.65
C ARG A 175 37.05 2.82 -18.22
N SER A 176 37.04 3.90 -17.45
CA SER A 176 37.54 5.23 -17.85
C SER A 176 38.97 5.52 -17.39
N GLN A 177 39.67 4.57 -16.76
CA GLN A 177 41.12 4.68 -16.57
C GLN A 177 41.81 4.16 -17.84
N PRO A 178 42.54 5.01 -18.60
CA PRO A 178 43.34 4.52 -19.70
C PRO A 178 44.41 3.59 -19.12
N PHE A 179 44.44 2.36 -19.63
CA PHE A 179 45.56 1.45 -19.44
C PHE A 179 46.81 2.15 -19.99
N PHE A 180 47.60 2.79 -19.12
CA PHE A 180 49.00 3.07 -19.42
C PHE A 180 49.71 1.71 -19.42
N LEU A 181 49.82 1.11 -20.61
CA LEU A 181 50.81 0.06 -20.85
C LEU A 181 52.19 0.72 -20.73
N PHE A 182 52.98 0.28 -19.75
CA PHE A 182 54.43 0.39 -19.76
C PHE A 182 55.02 -0.85 -20.43
#